data_AF-A0A2E6J8D7-F1
#
_entry.id   AF-A0A2E6J8D7-F1
#
_cell.length_a   1.000
_cell.length_b   1.000
_cell.length_c   1.000
_cell.angle_alpha   90.00
_cell.angle_beta   90.00
_cell.angle_gamma   90.00
#
_symmetry.space_group_name_H-M   'P 1'
#
loop_
_entity.id
_entity.type
_entity.pdbx_description
1 polymer ?
#
loop_
_entity_poly.entity_id
_entity_poly.type
_entity_poly.pdbx_seq_one_letter_code
_entity_poly.pdbx_strand_id
1 'polypeptide(L)' 'MDRPRKTNFMRPLYRVGWAVIWGVWVFVVIELGPSSHDTFARIFFIIVVTVVAWVLQRLWDLLITGKPLPNKKN' A
#
# COMPACT_ATOMS: atom_id res chain seq x y z
N MET A 1 11.18 -14.79 -34.35
CA MET A 1 11.18 -15.34 -32.98
C MET A 1 10.26 -14.48 -32.13
N ASP A 2 8.97 -14.80 -32.15
CA ASP A 2 7.96 -14.13 -31.33
C ASP A 2 8.26 -14.38 -29.85
N ARG A 3 8.80 -13.37 -29.18
CA ARG A 3 8.85 -13.38 -27.71
C ARG A 3 7.40 -13.46 -27.23
N PRO A 4 7.01 -14.47 -26.43
CA PRO A 4 5.66 -14.52 -25.90
C PRO A 4 5.40 -13.21 -25.16
N ARG A 5 4.42 -12.45 -25.66
CA ARG A 5 3.97 -11.18 -25.09
C ARG A 5 3.45 -11.51 -23.68
N LYS A 6 4.34 -11.43 -22.69
CA LYS A 6 4.07 -11.74 -21.28
C LYS A 6 2.78 -11.03 -20.92
N THR A 7 1.70 -11.80 -20.79
CA THR A 7 0.37 -11.26 -20.58
C THR A 7 0.42 -10.44 -19.31
N ASN A 8 0.17 -9.13 -19.44
CA ASN A 8 0.16 -8.15 -18.36
C ASN A 8 -0.93 -8.41 -17.30
N PHE A 9 -1.44 -9.64 -17.18
CA PHE A 9 -2.60 -10.02 -16.36
C PHE A 9 -2.44 -9.66 -14.88
N MET A 10 -1.21 -9.63 -14.37
CA MET A 10 -0.93 -9.21 -12.99
C MET A 10 -0.86 -7.68 -12.79
N ARG A 11 -0.70 -6.88 -13.85
CA ARG A 11 -0.68 -5.40 -13.72
C ARG A 11 -2.01 -4.80 -13.28
N PRO A 12 -3.18 -5.22 -13.83
CA PRO A 12 -4.48 -4.77 -13.33
C PRO A 12 -4.66 -5.11 -11.86
N LEU A 13 -4.33 -6.34 -11.45
CA LEU A 13 -4.47 -6.79 -10.06
C LEU A 13 -3.59 -5.96 -9.11
N TYR A 14 -2.37 -5.64 -9.54
CA TYR A 14 -1.48 -4.75 -8.80
C TYR A 14 -2.09 -3.35 -8.62
N ARG A 15 -2.63 -2.75 -9.69
CA ARG A 15 -3.28 -1.43 -9.64
C ARG A 15 -4.53 -1.44 -8.75
N VAL A 16 -5.31 -2.51 -8.79
CA VAL A 16 -6.52 -2.65 -7.97
C VAL A 16 -6.16 -2.69 -6.50
N GLY A 17 -5.21 -3.53 -6.08
CA GLY A 17 -4.82 -3.56 -4.67
C GLY A 17 -4.18 -2.27 -4.20
N TRP A 18 -3.37 -1.61 -5.04
CA TRP A 18 -2.88 -0.26 -4.75
C TRP A 18 -4.03 0.73 -4.53
N ALA A 19 -5.00 0.77 -5.45
CA ALA A 19 -6.13 1.69 -5.37
C ALA A 19 -7.01 1.42 -4.14
N VAL A 20 -7.21 0.15 -3.78
CA VAL A 20 -7.97 -0.25 -2.59
C VAL A 20 -7.24 0.17 -1.32
N ILE A 21 -5.93 -0.13 -1.19
CA ILE A 21 -5.16 0.18 0.02
C ILE A 21 -5.11 1.69 0.25
N TRP A 22 -4.76 2.46 -0.77
CA TRP A 22 -4.68 3.91 -0.66
C TRP A 22 -6.06 4.58 -0.59
N GLY A 23 -7.08 4.02 -1.24
CA GLY A 23 -8.45 4.49 -1.11
C GLY A 23 -8.99 4.33 0.31
N VAL A 24 -8.79 3.15 0.91
CA VAL A 24 -9.13 2.91 2.32
C VAL A 24 -8.32 3.82 3.25
N TRP A 25 -7.03 4.02 2.98
CA TRP A 25 -6.20 4.97 3.74
C TRP A 25 -6.78 6.39 3.71
N VAL A 26 -7.14 6.90 2.52
CA VAL A 26 -7.74 8.24 2.39
C VAL A 26 -9.05 8.32 3.17
N PHE A 27 -9.91 7.32 3.01
CA PHE A 27 -11.19 7.26 3.72
C PHE A 27 -10.99 7.28 5.25
N VAL A 28 -10.08 6.46 5.78
CA VAL A 28 -9.76 6.42 7.22
C VAL A 28 -9.23 7.77 7.70
N VAL A 29 -8.36 8.43 6.93
CA VAL A 29 -7.80 9.74 7.31
C VAL A 29 -8.88 10.83 7.36
N ILE A 30 -9.84 10.80 6.43
CA ILE A 30 -10.91 11.80 6.36
C ILE A 30 -11.99 11.55 7.40
N GLU A 31 -12.48 10.31 7.53
CA GLU A 31 -13.65 9.98 8.35
C GLU A 31 -13.29 9.67 9.81
N LEU A 32 -12.15 9.03 10.04
CA LEU A 32 -11.72 8.58 11.38
C LEU A 32 -10.58 9.43 11.94
N GLY A 33 -10.10 10.40 11.17
CA GLY A 33 -9.10 11.36 11.62
C GLY A 33 -9.56 12.07 12.89
N PRO A 34 -8.72 12.16 13.94
CA PRO A 34 -9.13 12.81 15.17
C PRO A 34 -9.48 14.28 14.90
N SER A 35 -10.64 14.72 15.37
CA SER A 35 -11.07 16.13 15.33
C SER A 35 -10.32 17.02 16.33
N SER A 36 -9.30 16.47 17.00
CA SER A 36 -8.61 17.13 18.11
C SER A 36 -7.93 18.43 17.64
N HIS A 37 -8.09 19.49 18.42
CA HIS A 37 -7.25 20.69 18.32
C HIS A 37 -5.78 20.40 18.70
N ASP A 38 -5.52 19.23 19.29
CA ASP A 38 -4.18 18.73 19.49
C ASP A 38 -3.57 18.23 18.17
N THR A 39 -2.65 19.03 17.65
CA THR A 39 -1.86 18.77 16.45
C THR A 39 -1.02 17.49 16.58
N PHE A 40 -0.54 17.17 17.78
CA PHE A 40 0.32 16.00 17.99
C PHE A 40 -0.47 14.71 17.76
N ALA A 41 -1.66 14.60 18.35
CA ALA A 41 -2.54 13.44 18.18
C ALA A 41 -2.92 13.24 16.70
N ARG A 42 -3.17 14.34 15.96
CA ARG A 42 -3.49 14.28 14.53
C ARG A 42 -2.31 13.82 13.67
N ILE A 43 -1.11 14.33 13.93
CA ILE A 43 0.11 13.89 13.23
C ILE A 43 0.39 12.42 13.55
N PHE A 44 0.32 12.03 14.82
CA PHE A 44 0.54 10.65 15.24
C PHE A 44 -0.43 9.68 14.57
N PHE A 45 -1.72 10.02 14.51
CA PHE A 45 -2.73 9.23 13.81
C PHE A 45 -2.37 9.03 12.33
N ILE A 46 -2.03 10.11 11.62
CA ILE A 46 -1.65 10.03 10.20
C ILE A 46 -0.43 9.13 10.02
N ILE A 47 0.59 9.25 10.87
CA ILE A 47 1.79 8.40 10.82
C ILE A 47 1.40 6.94 10.98
N VAL A 48 0.62 6.59 12.01
CA VAL A 48 0.22 5.20 12.29
C VAL A 48 -0.57 4.62 11.12
N VAL A 49 -1.58 5.33 10.62
CA VAL A 49 -2.43 4.87 9.51
C VAL A 49 -1.60 4.73 8.23
N THR A 50 -0.63 5.60 7.99
CA THR A 50 0.30 5.50 6.86
C THR A 50 1.22 4.29 6.97
N VAL A 51 1.75 4.01 8.15
CA VAL A 51 2.57 2.80 8.38
C VAL A 51 1.76 1.54 8.11
N VAL A 52 0.51 1.47 8.58
CA VAL A 52 -0.38 0.33 8.32
C VAL A 52 -0.63 0.15 6.82
N ALA A 53 -0.97 1.23 6.10
CA ALA A 53 -1.18 1.16 4.64
C ALA A 53 0.10 0.71 3.90
N TRP A 54 1.27 1.19 4.33
CA TRP A 54 2.55 0.77 3.77
C TRP A 54 2.81 -0.73 4.01
N VAL A 55 2.55 -1.24 5.21
CA VAL A 55 2.70 -2.68 5.52
C VAL A 55 1.74 -3.51 4.66
N LEU A 56 0.48 -3.09 4.53
CA LEU A 56 -0.50 -3.76 3.67
C LEU A 56 -0.06 -3.78 2.21
N GLN A 57 0.44 -2.66 1.70
CA GLN A 57 1.02 -2.58 0.35
C GLN A 57 2.18 -3.54 0.20
N ARG A 58 3.05 -3.64 1.21
CA ARG A 58 4.19 -4.55 1.20
C ARG A 58 3.76 -6.02 1.18
N LEU A 59 2.79 -6.39 2.00
CA LEU A 59 2.20 -7.74 2.00
C LEU A 59 1.52 -8.05 0.67
N TRP A 60 0.83 -7.07 0.08
CA TRP A 60 0.21 -7.19 -1.23
C TRP A 60 1.24 -7.41 -2.34
N ASP A 61 2.33 -6.64 -2.33
CA ASP A 61 3.46 -6.84 -3.24
C ASP A 61 4.05 -8.25 -3.07
N LEU A 62 4.20 -8.75 -1.83
CA LEU A 62 4.69 -10.11 -1.55
C LEU A 62 3.75 -11.19 -2.11
N LEU A 63 2.43 -11.03 -1.91
CA LEU A 63 1.41 -11.95 -2.40
C LEU A 63 1.37 -12.02 -3.93
N ILE A 64 1.42 -10.87 -4.62
CA ILE A 64 1.35 -10.84 -6.09
C ILE A 64 2.66 -11.31 -6.72
N THR A 65 3.80 -10.83 -6.21
CA THR A 65 5.08 -11.02 -6.89
C THR A 65 5.82 -12.27 -6.43
N GLY A 66 5.46 -12.84 -5.28
CA GLY A 66 6.10 -14.03 -4.67
C GLY A 66 7.58 -13.83 -4.29
N LYS A 67 8.12 -12.63 -4.50
CA LYS A 67 9.52 -12.30 -4.24
C LYS A 67 9.62 -11.64 -2.88
N PRO A 68 10.28 -12.29 -1.89
CA PRO A 68 10.65 -11.60 -0.66
C PRO A 68 11.49 -10.35 -1.00
N LEU A 69 11.49 -9.38 -0.08
CA LEU A 69 12.31 -8.17 -0.13
C LEU A 69 13.64 -8.43 -0.85
N PRO A 70 14.09 -7.57 -1.78
CA PRO A 70 15.43 -7.71 -2.34
C PRO A 70 16.38 -7.74 -1.14
N ASN A 71 16.87 -8.94 -0.83
CA ASN A 71 17.85 -9.14 0.21
C ASN A 71 19.08 -8.42 -0.32
N LYS A 72 19.30 -7.21 0.19
CA LYS A 72 20.49 -6.43 -0.12
C LYS A 72 21.63 -7.18 0.56
N LYS A 73 22.11 -8.23 -0.11
CA LYS A 73 23.44 -8.80 0.15
C LYS A 73 24.43 -7.73 -0.31
N ASN A 74 24.71 -6.81 0.61
CA ASN A 74 26.00 -6.13 0.66
C ASN A 74 26.95 -7.02 1.44
#